data_AF-A0A523MVB7-F1
#
_entry.id   AF-A0A523MVB7-F1
#
_cell.length_a   1.000
_cell.length_b   1.000
_cell.length_c   1.000
_cell.angle_alpha   90.00
_cell.angle_beta   90.00
_cell.angle_gamma   90.00
#
_symmetry.space_group_name_H-M   'P 1'
#
loop_
_entity.id
_entity.type
_entity.pdbx_description
1 polymer ?
#
loop_
_entity_poly.entity_id
_entity_poly.type
_entity_poly.pdbx_seq_one_letter_code
_entity_poly.pdbx_strand_id
1 'polypeptide(L)' 'MAKSRFVKKILCIGAGYVGGPTMTVIANFCPDYKITVADISEERIRQWNSNDLPIYEPGLKERV' A
#
# COMPACT_ATOMS: atom_id res chain seq x y z
N MET A 1 -15.11 5.13 -23.04
CA MET A 1 -14.10 5.11 -21.95
C MET A 1 -14.46 3.99 -20.99
N ALA A 2 -13.53 3.08 -20.68
CA ALA A 2 -13.82 1.95 -19.79
C ALA A 2 -14.16 2.47 -18.38
N LYS A 3 -15.27 1.99 -17.80
CA LYS A 3 -15.65 2.28 -16.41
C LYS A 3 -14.51 1.78 -15.50
N SER A 4 -13.99 2.66 -14.63
CA SER A 4 -12.99 2.27 -13.63
C SER A 4 -13.52 1.09 -12.82
N ARG A 5 -12.76 -0.02 -12.74
CA ARG A 5 -13.10 -1.18 -11.91
C ARG A 5 -13.22 -0.81 -10.42
N PHE A 6 -12.55 0.26 -10.01
CA PHE A 6 -12.51 0.73 -8.62
C PHE A 6 -13.46 1.90 -8.41
N VAL A 7 -14.18 1.85 -7.29
CA VAL A 7 -15.14 2.86 -6.81
C VAL A 7 -14.42 4.10 -6.29
N LYS A 8 -13.25 3.94 -5.66
CA LYS A 8 -12.38 5.04 -5.21
C LYS A 8 -10.92 4.80 -5.55
N LYS A 9 -10.16 5.89 -5.63
CA LYS A 9 -8.69 5.87 -5.78
C LYS A 9 -8.09 6.72 -4.66
N ILE A 10 -7.20 6.14 -3.86
CA ILE A 10 -6.56 6.80 -2.72
C ILE A 10 -5.05 6.81 -2.95
N LEU A 11 -4.44 8.00 -2.84
CA LEU A 11 -3.00 8.19 -2.83
C LEU A 11 -2.55 8.51 -1.40
N CYS A 12 -1.57 7.76 -0.91
CA CYS A 12 -0.84 8.08 0.32
C CYS A 12 0.58 8.49 -0.04
N ILE A 13 1.03 9.65 0.45
CA ILE A 13 2.41 10.11 0.32
C ILE A 13 3.11 9.85 1.67
N GLY A 14 4.06 8.92 1.67
CA GLY A 14 4.78 8.42 2.83
C GLY A 14 4.55 6.92 3.04
N ALA A 15 5.49 6.08 2.60
CA ALA A 15 5.42 4.62 2.72
C ALA A 15 6.12 4.11 4.00
N GLY A 16 6.05 4.87 5.09
CA GLY A 16 6.64 4.50 6.38
C GLY A 16 5.72 3.66 7.27
N TYR A 17 6.03 3.61 8.56
CA TYR A 17 5.28 2.87 9.59
C TYR A 17 3.78 3.20 9.67
N VAL A 18 3.39 4.43 9.36
CA VAL A 18 1.97 4.82 9.39
C VAL A 18 1.32 4.56 8.04
N GLY A 19 1.84 5.16 6.98
CA GLY A 19 1.21 5.13 5.66
C GLY A 19 1.12 3.73 5.07
N GLY A 20 2.20 2.93 5.14
CA GLY A 20 2.23 1.57 4.58
C GLY A 20 1.16 0.66 5.20
N PRO A 21 1.27 0.33 6.51
CA PRO A 21 0.31 -0.54 7.19
C PRO A 21 -1.14 -0.03 7.13
N THR A 22 -1.37 1.28 7.29
CA THR A 22 -2.73 1.84 7.19
C THR A 22 -3.33 1.57 5.81
N MET A 23 -2.56 1.83 4.75
CA MET A 23 -3.02 1.62 3.37
C MET A 23 -3.18 0.14 3.01
N THR A 24 -2.32 -0.74 3.53
CA THR A 24 -2.47 -2.20 3.41
C THR A 24 -3.78 -2.67 4.02
N VAL A 25 -4.11 -2.23 5.24
CA VAL A 25 -5.35 -2.60 5.91
C VAL A 25 -6.56 -2.09 5.11
N ILE A 26 -6.56 -0.84 4.66
CA ILE A 26 -7.65 -0.31 3.83
C ILE A 26 -7.82 -1.11 2.53
N ALA A 27 -6.73 -1.47 1.85
CA ALA A 27 -6.78 -2.27 0.62
C ALA A 27 -7.42 -3.65 0.85
N ASN A 28 -7.13 -4.29 1.99
CA ASN A 28 -7.69 -5.59 2.36
C ASN A 28 -9.19 -5.53 2.70
N PHE A 29 -9.65 -4.47 3.38
CA PHE A 29 -11.04 -4.33 3.81
C PHE A 29 -11.94 -3.57 2.81
N CYS A 30 -11.37 -2.89 1.83
CA CYS A 30 -12.09 -2.15 0.79
C CYS A 30 -11.56 -2.55 -0.61
N PRO A 31 -11.85 -3.78 -1.09
CA PRO A 31 -11.27 -4.33 -2.32
C PRO A 31 -11.73 -3.61 -3.60
N ASP A 32 -12.81 -2.84 -3.51
CA ASP A 32 -13.31 -1.96 -4.57
C ASP A 32 -12.55 -0.63 -4.63
N TYR A 33 -11.60 -0.37 -3.73
CA TYR A 33 -10.76 0.82 -3.74
C TYR A 33 -9.37 0.52 -4.30
N LYS A 34 -8.86 1.40 -5.16
CA LYS A 34 -7.47 1.35 -5.61
C LYS A 34 -6.62 2.18 -4.65
N ILE A 35 -5.70 1.53 -3.97
CA ILE A 35 -4.74 2.19 -3.09
C ILE A 35 -3.40 2.33 -3.82
N THR A 36 -2.74 3.48 -3.68
CA THR A 36 -1.40 3.72 -4.19
C THR A 36 -0.61 4.45 -3.12
N VAL A 37 0.53 3.89 -2.74
CA VAL A 37 1.44 4.48 -1.75
C VAL A 37 2.69 4.95 -2.50
N ALA A 38 3.07 6.20 -2.30
CA ALA A 38 4.25 6.82 -2.89
C ALA A 38 5.19 7.31 -1.79
N ASP A 39 6.49 7.30 -2.05
CA ASP A 39 7.52 7.81 -1.15
C ASP A 39 8.64 8.40 -2.00
N ILE A 40 9.41 9.33 -1.45
CA ILE A 40 10.59 9.90 -2.12
C ILE A 40 11.74 8.88 -2.16
N SER A 41 11.75 7.93 -1.22
CA SER A 41 12.74 6.85 -1.18
C SER A 41 12.35 5.76 -2.17
N GLU A 42 13.03 5.74 -3.32
CA GLU A 42 12.87 4.68 -4.32
C GLU A 42 13.18 3.30 -3.73
N GLU A 43 14.24 3.19 -2.92
CA GLU A 43 14.62 1.95 -2.24
C GLU A 43 13.48 1.42 -1.35
N ARG A 44 12.85 2.30 -0.56
CA ARG A 44 11.70 1.91 0.26
C ARG A 44 10.54 1.39 -0.58
N ILE A 45 10.26 2.01 -1.73
CA ILE A 45 9.22 1.53 -2.66
C ILE A 45 9.62 0.20 -3.30
N ARG A 46 10.90 -0.03 -3.62
CA ARG A 46 11.37 -1.33 -4.10
C ARG A 46 11.17 -2.42 -3.05
N GLN A 47 11.51 -2.12 -1.79
CA GLN A 47 11.32 -3.05 -0.67
C GLN A 47 9.84 -3.41 -0.46
N TRP A 48 8.92 -2.44 -0.50
CA TRP A 48 7.46 -2.70 -0.45
C TRP A 48 6.95 -3.57 -1.60
N ASN A 49 7.60 -3.55 -2.76
CA ASN A 49 7.26 -4.38 -3.92
C ASN A 49 8.09 -5.67 -3.99
N SER A 50 8.71 -6.07 -2.89
CA SER A 50 9.56 -7.27 -2.78
C SER A 50 9.07 -8.18 -1.64
N ASN A 51 9.77 -9.30 -1.43
CA ASN A 51 9.50 -10.19 -0.30
C ASN A 51 10.08 -9.67 1.04
N ASP A 52 10.90 -8.62 0.99
CA ASP A 52 11.63 -8.05 2.13
C ASP A 52 11.11 -6.64 2.40
N LEU A 53 10.10 -6.56 3.27
CA LEU A 53 9.45 -5.29 3.61
C LEU A 53 10.40 -4.34 4.36
N PRO A 54 10.25 -3.01 4.15
CA PRO A 54 11.11 -2.01 4.79
C PRO A 54 10.87 -1.87 6.29
N ILE A 55 9.80 -2.49 6.81
CA ILE A 55 9.41 -2.48 8.22
C ILE A 55 8.92 -3.88 8.63
N TYR A 56 9.13 -4.22 9.90
CA TYR A 56 8.51 -5.39 10.52
C TYR A 56 7.34 -4.96 11.38
N GLU A 57 6.17 -5.53 11.11
CA GLU A 57 4.98 -5.47 11.95
C GLU A 57 4.35 -6.88 12.00
N PRO A 58 3.97 -7.40 13.17
CA PRO A 58 3.34 -8.71 13.27
C PRO A 58 2.09 -8.80 12.39
N GLY A 59 2.07 -9.74 11.44
CA GLY A 59 0.92 -9.97 10.56
C GLY A 59 0.87 -9.09 9.30
N LEU A 60 1.85 -8.20 9.07
CA LEU A 60 1.86 -7.33 7.89
C LEU A 60 2.24 -8.07 6.60
N LYS A 61 3.23 -8.97 6.67
CA LYS A 61 3.77 -9.69 5.50
C LYS A 61 2.73 -10.59 4.84
N GLU A 62 1.77 -11.09 5.60
CA GLU A 62 0.68 -11.93 5.14
C GLU A 62 -0.46 -11.13 4.48
N ARG A 63 -0.41 -9.79 4.54
CA ARG A 63 -1.48 -8.88 4.11
C ARG A 63 -1.12 -7.98 2.93
N VAL A 64 0.16 -7.92 2.57
CA VAL A 64 0.68 -7.11 1.45
C VAL A 64 0.68 -7.87 0.14
#